data_AF-A0A833EP44-F1
#
_entry.id   AF-A0A833EP44-F1
#
_cell.length_a   1.000
_cell.length_b   1.000
_cell.length_c   1.000
_cell.angle_alpha   90.00
_cell.angle_beta   90.00
_cell.angle_gamma   90.00
#
_symmetry.space_group_name_H-M   'P 1'
#
loop_
_entity.id
_entity.type
_entity.pdbx_description
1 polymer ?
#
loop_
_entity_poly.entity_id
_entity_poly.type
_entity_poly.pdbx_seq_one_letter_code
_entity_poly.pdbx_strand_id
1 'polypeptide(L)'
;MKAKKSIRLFTTFMLPLFFLAVYACNNDNATSPDPVSDADYSSSEYAVYEYDDEFAGINDGSLDNDMTLSQDSPRDHQALQANRGRASFMNRRGHRGMHLWQLLDSLNLTVDQDTLVKIILMDYRECITVPIQEFRDEATPIIEEARLQRQAIVDSMRAGVITHREAFTEMMSIFKAKHELIKELADQLGLREAMCECKITMFDNIAAILDETQKAIFDEWYAKQWGPCFTPAPADTTSN
;
A
#
# COMPACT_ATOMS: atom_id res chain seq x y z
N MET A 1 47.47 -16.42 22.18
CA MET A 1 47.74 -17.63 21.37
C MET A 1 46.85 -17.58 20.14
N LYS A 2 47.38 -17.69 18.90
CA LYS A 2 47.20 -18.84 17.96
C LYS A 2 45.77 -19.43 17.97
N ALA A 3 45.06 -19.58 16.84
CA ALA A 3 45.54 -19.84 15.47
C ALA A 3 44.66 -19.26 14.32
N LYS A 4 45.22 -19.27 13.10
CA LYS A 4 44.63 -18.88 11.80
C LYS A 4 43.80 -20.01 11.13
N LYS A 5 42.80 -19.60 10.33
CA LYS A 5 42.25 -20.17 9.06
C LYS A 5 41.18 -19.16 8.54
N SER A 6 41.08 -18.62 7.32
CA SER A 6 41.87 -18.56 6.07
C SER A 6 41.97 -19.80 5.15
N ILE A 7 41.28 -19.74 3.99
CA ILE A 7 41.30 -20.51 2.70
C ILE A 7 39.85 -20.57 2.16
N ARG A 8 39.44 -20.48 0.88
CA ARG A 8 39.91 -19.98 -0.46
C ARG A 8 38.62 -19.81 -1.31
N LEU A 9 38.45 -18.78 -2.15
CA LEU A 9 38.88 -18.64 -3.56
C LEU A 9 38.14 -19.55 -4.59
N PHE A 10 37.81 -18.99 -5.77
CA PHE A 10 37.06 -19.56 -6.93
C PHE A 10 35.55 -19.78 -6.70
N THR A 11 34.65 -19.55 -7.67
CA THR A 11 34.86 -19.61 -9.15
C THR A 11 34.06 -18.53 -9.91
N THR A 12 34.73 -17.79 -10.78
CA THR A 12 34.09 -16.91 -11.78
C THR A 12 33.53 -17.75 -12.92
N PHE A 13 32.21 -17.74 -13.15
CA PHE A 13 31.61 -18.45 -14.29
C PHE A 13 31.45 -17.49 -15.48
N MET A 14 32.47 -17.43 -16.33
CA MET A 14 32.41 -16.72 -17.60
C MET A 14 31.72 -17.62 -18.64
N LEU A 15 30.46 -17.30 -19.01
CA LEU A 15 29.77 -17.97 -20.12
C LEU A 15 30.11 -17.23 -21.44
N PRO A 16 30.38 -17.92 -22.56
CA PRO A 16 30.96 -17.29 -23.74
C PRO A 16 29.92 -16.63 -24.65
N LEU A 17 30.35 -15.58 -25.35
CA LEU A 17 29.68 -15.11 -26.57
C LEU A 17 29.51 -16.29 -27.54
N PHE A 18 28.29 -16.54 -28.02
CA PHE A 18 28.06 -17.39 -29.18
C PHE A 18 27.00 -16.77 -30.12
N PHE A 19 27.49 -16.33 -31.28
CA PHE A 19 26.78 -16.16 -32.56
C PHE A 19 25.82 -14.97 -32.75
N LEU A 20 26.41 -13.94 -33.37
CA LEU A 20 25.80 -13.21 -34.48
C LEU A 20 24.99 -14.14 -35.41
N ALA A 21 23.69 -13.86 -35.53
CA ALA A 21 22.90 -14.20 -36.70
C ALA A 21 22.43 -12.90 -37.35
N VAL A 22 23.11 -12.50 -38.43
CA VAL A 22 22.76 -11.29 -39.19
C VAL A 22 21.56 -11.62 -40.07
N TYR A 23 20.37 -11.17 -39.67
CA TYR A 23 19.22 -11.05 -40.59
C TYR A 23 19.09 -9.60 -41.05
N ALA A 24 19.86 -9.25 -42.08
CA ALA A 24 19.71 -8.00 -42.79
C ALA A 24 18.53 -8.10 -43.78
N CYS A 25 17.33 -7.79 -43.32
CA CYS A 25 16.22 -7.42 -44.18
C CYS A 25 16.15 -5.89 -44.27
N ASN A 26 16.92 -5.31 -45.18
CA ASN A 26 16.67 -3.94 -45.63
C ASN A 26 15.37 -3.95 -46.46
N ASN A 27 14.31 -3.39 -45.91
CA ASN A 27 13.16 -2.89 -46.65
C ASN A 27 12.65 -1.63 -45.93
N ASP A 28 12.39 -0.58 -46.68
CA ASP A 28 12.12 0.75 -46.16
C ASP A 28 10.79 0.84 -45.39
N ASN A 29 10.78 1.64 -44.31
CA ASN A 29 9.61 2.21 -43.66
C ASN A 29 8.40 1.30 -43.42
N ALA A 30 8.50 0.43 -42.42
CA ALA A 30 7.36 0.02 -41.62
C ALA A 30 7.79 -0.27 -40.17
N THR A 31 8.03 0.80 -39.39
CA THR A 31 7.73 0.73 -37.95
C THR A 31 6.22 0.56 -37.83
N SER A 32 5.76 -0.69 -37.86
CA SER A 32 4.48 -1.01 -37.23
C SER A 32 4.62 -0.55 -35.78
N PRO A 33 3.73 0.31 -35.27
CA PRO A 33 3.74 0.59 -33.84
C PRO A 33 3.59 -0.73 -33.10
N ASP A 34 4.32 -0.88 -31.99
CA ASP A 34 4.18 -2.02 -31.11
C ASP A 34 2.72 -2.15 -30.65
N PRO A 35 2.20 -3.36 -30.46
CA PRO A 35 0.81 -3.55 -30.08
C PRO A 35 0.54 -2.88 -28.74
N VAL A 36 -0.41 -1.94 -28.75
CA VAL A 36 -1.00 -1.33 -27.56
C VAL A 36 -1.77 -2.41 -26.79
N SER A 37 -1.62 -2.43 -25.46
CA SER A 37 -2.32 -3.37 -24.58
C SER A 37 -3.84 -3.09 -24.55
N ASP A 38 -4.65 -4.14 -24.57
CA ASP A 38 -6.10 -4.10 -24.39
C ASP A 38 -6.54 -4.40 -22.94
N ALA A 39 -5.62 -4.26 -21.97
CA ALA A 39 -5.84 -4.55 -20.57
C ALA A 39 -6.96 -3.72 -19.92
N ASP A 40 -7.82 -4.38 -19.13
CA ASP A 40 -8.81 -3.71 -18.30
C ASP A 40 -8.17 -3.12 -17.03
N TYR A 41 -7.67 -1.89 -17.14
CA TYR A 41 -7.10 -1.16 -16.01
C TYR A 41 -8.11 -0.82 -14.90
N SER A 42 -9.40 -1.13 -15.04
CA SER A 42 -10.40 -0.94 -13.97
C SER A 42 -10.44 -2.06 -12.94
N SER A 43 -9.62 -3.11 -13.12
CA SER A 43 -9.39 -4.17 -12.15
C SER A 43 -8.74 -3.63 -10.86
N SER A 44 -9.09 -4.23 -9.71
CA SER A 44 -8.56 -3.88 -8.40
C SER A 44 -7.06 -4.10 -8.23
N GLU A 45 -6.38 -4.72 -9.20
CA GLU A 45 -4.92 -4.87 -9.17
C GLU A 45 -4.19 -3.54 -9.44
N TYR A 46 -4.85 -2.57 -10.07
CA TYR A 46 -4.32 -1.21 -10.30
C TYR A 46 -4.69 -0.21 -9.18
N ALA A 47 -5.18 -0.72 -8.03
CA ALA A 47 -5.38 0.06 -6.83
C ALA A 47 -4.08 0.20 -6.03
N VAL A 48 -3.81 1.41 -5.57
CA VAL A 48 -2.64 1.81 -4.77
C VAL A 48 -3.14 2.25 -3.40
N TYR A 49 -2.42 1.88 -2.35
CA TYR A 49 -2.81 2.20 -0.99
C TYR A 49 -2.60 3.69 -0.70
N GLU A 50 -3.56 4.27 0.02
CA GLU A 50 -3.44 5.61 0.59
C GLU A 50 -3.23 5.48 2.10
N TYR A 51 -2.23 6.18 2.61
CA TYR A 51 -1.98 6.30 4.04
C TYR A 51 -2.79 7.50 4.56
N ASP A 52 -4.08 7.27 4.72
CA ASP A 52 -4.96 8.13 5.49
C ASP A 52 -5.20 7.47 6.87
N ASP A 53 -5.53 8.26 7.89
CA ASP A 53 -5.45 7.89 9.33
C ASP A 53 -6.23 6.61 9.77
N GLU A 54 -7.02 5.98 8.90
CA GLU A 54 -7.82 4.78 9.20
C GLU A 54 -7.09 3.43 9.01
N PHE A 55 -5.81 3.39 8.61
CA PHE A 55 -5.13 2.10 8.32
C PHE A 55 -5.02 1.14 9.52
N ALA A 56 -5.16 1.63 10.76
CA ALA A 56 -5.33 0.76 11.92
C ALA A 56 -6.53 -0.20 11.80
N GLY A 57 -7.49 0.12 10.91
CA GLY A 57 -8.65 -0.72 10.59
C GLY A 57 -9.52 -0.99 11.81
N ILE A 58 -9.42 -0.17 12.86
CA ILE A 58 -9.99 -0.48 14.16
C ILE A 58 -11.50 -0.48 14.04
N ASN A 59 -12.08 -1.67 14.13
CA ASN A 59 -13.49 -1.82 14.42
C ASN A 59 -13.66 -1.66 15.93
N ASP A 60 -14.27 -0.56 16.35
CA ASP A 60 -14.62 -0.32 17.74
C ASP A 60 -15.51 -1.46 18.25
N GLY A 61 -15.25 -1.89 19.48
CA GLY A 61 -16.11 -2.86 20.14
C GLY A 61 -17.49 -2.28 20.44
N SER A 62 -18.41 -3.15 20.86
CA SER A 62 -19.68 -2.75 21.46
C SER A 62 -19.92 -3.55 22.74
N LEU A 63 -21.09 -3.40 23.37
CA LEU A 63 -21.47 -4.28 24.47
C LEU A 63 -21.57 -5.75 24.01
N ASP A 64 -21.82 -5.99 22.71
CA ASP A 64 -22.01 -7.31 22.12
C ASP A 64 -20.78 -7.82 21.33
N ASN A 65 -19.98 -6.92 20.75
CA ASN A 65 -18.85 -7.24 19.88
C ASN A 65 -17.50 -6.82 20.48
N ASP A 66 -16.45 -7.59 20.21
CA ASP A 66 -15.09 -7.23 20.57
C ASP A 66 -14.47 -6.17 19.64
N MET A 67 -13.50 -5.43 20.18
CA MET A 67 -12.62 -4.58 19.38
C MET A 67 -11.71 -5.46 18.51
N THR A 68 -11.53 -5.10 17.25
CA THR A 68 -10.69 -5.86 16.30
C THR A 68 -9.92 -4.92 15.39
N LEU A 69 -8.66 -5.25 15.08
CA LEU A 69 -8.03 -4.76 13.85
C LEU A 69 -8.79 -5.38 12.67
N SER A 70 -9.23 -4.56 11.70
CA SER A 70 -9.81 -5.11 10.49
C SER A 70 -8.77 -5.99 9.82
N GLN A 71 -9.19 -7.20 9.46
CA GLN A 71 -8.32 -8.08 8.70
C GLN A 71 -8.04 -7.53 7.31
N ASP A 72 -8.89 -6.61 6.79
CA ASP A 72 -8.84 -5.96 5.48
C ASP A 72 -7.39 -5.78 5.03
N SER A 73 -6.89 -6.79 4.33
CA SER A 73 -5.50 -6.90 3.99
C SER A 73 -5.27 -6.15 2.69
N PRO A 74 -4.00 -5.98 2.27
CA PRO A 74 -3.68 -5.60 0.91
C PRO A 74 -4.25 -6.55 -0.19
N ARG A 75 -4.94 -7.64 0.19
CA ARG A 75 -5.68 -8.56 -0.68
C ARG A 75 -7.21 -8.42 -0.57
N ASP A 76 -7.78 -7.86 0.49
CA ASP A 76 -9.25 -7.80 0.66
C ASP A 76 -9.91 -6.61 -0.06
N HIS A 77 -9.12 -5.58 -0.40
CA HIS A 77 -9.53 -4.58 -1.39
C HIS A 77 -9.88 -5.22 -2.75
N GLN A 78 -9.33 -6.40 -3.05
CA GLN A 78 -9.68 -7.21 -4.24
C GLN A 78 -11.11 -7.76 -4.13
N ALA A 79 -11.55 -8.17 -2.93
CA ALA A 79 -12.90 -8.70 -2.68
C ALA A 79 -13.97 -7.60 -2.61
N LEU A 80 -13.66 -6.44 -2.04
CA LEU A 80 -14.60 -5.31 -1.92
C LEU A 80 -15.00 -4.67 -3.26
N GLN A 81 -14.17 -4.85 -4.31
CA GLN A 81 -14.43 -4.30 -5.65
C GLN A 81 -15.15 -5.29 -6.58
N ALA A 82 -14.97 -6.60 -6.40
CA ALA A 82 -15.53 -7.65 -7.26
C ALA A 82 -17.07 -7.67 -7.39
N ASN A 83 -17.79 -6.90 -6.57
CA ASN A 83 -19.26 -6.80 -6.56
C ASN A 83 -19.81 -5.39 -6.80
N ARG A 84 -18.99 -4.38 -7.16
CA ARG A 84 -19.47 -2.99 -7.35
C ARG A 84 -18.83 -2.31 -8.54
N GLY A 85 -19.52 -2.34 -9.68
CA GLY A 85 -19.06 -1.73 -10.93
C GLY A 85 -18.82 -0.21 -10.87
N ARG A 86 -18.14 0.29 -11.91
CA ARG A 86 -17.65 1.67 -12.19
C ARG A 86 -18.32 2.87 -11.47
N ALA A 87 -19.63 2.83 -11.23
CA ALA A 87 -20.37 3.92 -10.57
C ALA A 87 -20.13 4.03 -9.04
N SER A 88 -19.72 2.96 -8.34
CA SER A 88 -19.69 2.98 -6.86
C SER A 88 -18.49 3.72 -6.25
N PHE A 89 -17.44 3.99 -7.02
CA PHE A 89 -16.22 4.65 -6.54
C PHE A 89 -16.39 6.17 -6.33
N MET A 90 -17.29 6.82 -7.09
CA MET A 90 -17.43 8.28 -7.03
C MET A 90 -18.19 8.79 -5.79
N ASN A 91 -19.08 7.98 -5.21
CA ASN A 91 -20.08 8.47 -4.24
C ASN A 91 -19.79 8.20 -2.75
N ARG A 92 -18.63 7.61 -2.40
CA ARG A 92 -18.20 7.51 -0.99
C ARG A 92 -17.25 8.66 -0.66
N ARG A 93 -17.77 9.63 0.10
CA ARG A 93 -16.97 10.65 0.82
C ARG A 93 -16.35 9.96 2.04
N GLY A 94 -15.03 9.92 2.13
CA GLY A 94 -14.29 9.15 3.12
C GLY A 94 -12.92 8.84 2.55
N HIS A 95 -12.76 7.65 1.97
CA HIS A 95 -11.47 7.12 1.52
C HIS A 95 -11.53 6.73 0.05
N ARG A 96 -10.62 7.28 -0.77
CA ARG A 96 -10.53 7.04 -2.22
C ARG A 96 -9.13 6.57 -2.60
N GLY A 97 -8.75 5.41 -2.07
CA GLY A 97 -7.51 4.72 -2.44
C GLY A 97 -7.20 4.87 -3.93
N MET A 98 -6.05 5.48 -4.21
CA MET A 98 -5.62 5.93 -5.53
C MET A 98 -5.68 4.79 -6.55
N HIS A 99 -6.40 4.98 -7.65
CA HIS A 99 -6.54 3.96 -8.69
C HIS A 99 -5.87 4.41 -9.98
N LEU A 100 -4.92 3.64 -10.50
CA LEU A 100 -4.08 4.04 -11.64
C LEU A 100 -4.81 3.98 -12.99
N TRP A 101 -6.07 3.53 -13.04
CA TRP A 101 -6.78 3.27 -14.30
C TRP A 101 -6.78 4.47 -15.26
N GLN A 102 -7.01 5.68 -14.75
CA GLN A 102 -7.04 6.88 -15.59
C GLN A 102 -5.66 7.25 -16.15
N LEU A 103 -4.60 6.96 -15.39
CA LEU A 103 -3.22 7.14 -15.83
C LEU A 103 -2.88 6.09 -16.89
N LEU A 104 -3.00 4.81 -16.58
CA LEU A 104 -2.57 3.72 -17.46
C LEU A 104 -3.33 3.69 -18.80
N ASP A 105 -4.65 3.97 -18.77
CA ASP A 105 -5.49 4.15 -19.97
C ASP A 105 -4.99 5.34 -20.83
N SER A 106 -4.53 6.43 -20.20
CA SER A 106 -3.99 7.60 -20.92
C SER A 106 -2.55 7.41 -21.45
N LEU A 107 -1.78 6.49 -20.89
CA LEU A 107 -0.41 6.19 -21.32
C LEU A 107 -0.35 5.29 -22.56
N ASN A 108 -1.45 4.62 -22.91
CA ASN A 108 -1.58 3.82 -24.13
C ASN A 108 -0.43 2.79 -24.27
N LEU A 109 -0.12 2.10 -23.16
CA LEU A 109 1.05 1.24 -22.97
C LEU A 109 1.14 0.10 -24.00
N THR A 110 2.36 -0.28 -24.38
CA THR A 110 2.59 -1.52 -25.14
C THR A 110 2.33 -2.76 -24.28
N VAL A 111 2.13 -3.92 -24.90
CA VAL A 111 1.99 -5.21 -24.19
C VAL A 111 3.16 -5.51 -23.23
N ASP A 112 4.39 -5.16 -23.63
CA ASP A 112 5.58 -5.36 -22.80
C ASP A 112 5.60 -4.38 -21.61
N GLN A 113 5.23 -3.11 -21.82
CA GLN A 113 5.11 -2.12 -20.74
C GLN A 113 4.02 -2.48 -19.73
N ASP A 114 2.84 -2.90 -20.19
CA ASP A 114 1.75 -3.38 -19.31
C ASP A 114 2.18 -4.60 -18.48
N THR A 115 2.94 -5.52 -19.08
CA THR A 115 3.53 -6.67 -18.36
C THR A 115 4.50 -6.20 -17.27
N LEU A 116 5.34 -5.20 -17.55
CA LEU A 116 6.24 -4.60 -16.55
C LEU A 116 5.47 -3.83 -15.45
N VAL A 117 4.42 -3.08 -15.78
CA VAL A 117 3.56 -2.41 -14.77
C VAL A 117 2.95 -3.42 -13.80
N LYS A 118 2.48 -4.58 -14.29
CA LYS A 118 1.93 -5.66 -13.45
C LYS A 118 2.97 -6.21 -12.48
N ILE A 119 4.22 -6.38 -12.91
CA ILE A 119 5.34 -6.80 -12.05
C ILE A 119 5.63 -5.72 -11.00
N ILE A 120 5.78 -4.46 -11.39
CA ILE A 120 6.03 -3.33 -10.49
C ILE A 120 4.92 -3.21 -9.42
N LEU A 121 3.66 -3.46 -9.78
CA LEU A 121 2.52 -3.48 -8.85
C LEU A 121 2.52 -4.69 -7.92
N MET A 122 3.08 -5.83 -8.33
CA MET A 122 3.31 -6.97 -7.44
C MET A 122 4.41 -6.65 -6.42
N ASP A 123 5.55 -6.13 -6.88
CA ASP A 123 6.69 -5.74 -6.05
C ASP A 123 6.28 -4.67 -5.03
N TYR A 124 5.47 -3.68 -5.43
CA TYR A 124 4.88 -2.69 -4.53
C TYR A 124 4.03 -3.32 -3.42
N ARG A 125 3.16 -4.28 -3.76
CA ARG A 125 2.32 -4.97 -2.77
C ARG A 125 3.16 -5.80 -1.79
N GLU A 126 4.25 -6.42 -2.26
CA GLU A 126 5.19 -7.13 -1.38
C GLU A 126 5.92 -6.15 -0.46
N CYS A 127 6.41 -5.03 -0.99
CA CYS A 127 7.08 -3.96 -0.24
C CYS A 127 6.22 -3.45 0.93
N ILE A 128 4.96 -3.08 0.70
CA ILE A 128 4.07 -2.61 1.78
C ILE A 128 3.64 -3.72 2.76
N THR A 129 3.69 -4.99 2.36
CA THR A 129 3.23 -6.10 3.22
C THR A 129 4.09 -6.23 4.48
N VAL A 130 5.40 -5.97 4.37
CA VAL A 130 6.35 -6.08 5.49
C VAL A 130 6.02 -5.12 6.65
N PRO A 131 6.00 -3.79 6.47
CA PRO A 131 5.72 -2.86 7.57
C PRO A 131 4.26 -2.97 8.06
N ILE A 132 3.31 -3.33 7.19
CA ILE A 132 1.91 -3.62 7.59
C ILE A 132 1.85 -4.82 8.55
N GLN A 133 2.62 -5.88 8.29
CA GLN A 133 2.66 -7.06 9.15
C GLN A 133 3.31 -6.76 10.49
N GLU A 134 4.45 -6.06 10.49
CA GLU A 134 5.13 -5.61 11.72
C GLU A 134 4.21 -4.76 12.61
N PHE A 135 3.54 -3.77 12.03
CA PHE A 135 2.52 -2.98 12.74
C PHE A 135 1.37 -3.83 13.29
N ARG A 136 0.87 -4.81 12.55
CA ARG A 136 -0.22 -5.71 13.02
C ARG A 136 0.23 -6.58 14.18
N ASP A 137 1.45 -7.10 14.14
CA ASP A 137 2.01 -7.94 15.20
C ASP A 137 2.19 -7.15 16.51
N GLU A 138 2.69 -5.90 16.43
CA GLU A 138 2.83 -5.01 17.58
C GLU A 138 1.49 -4.40 18.07
N ALA A 139 0.51 -4.18 17.19
CA ALA A 139 -0.81 -3.66 17.56
C ALA A 139 -1.73 -4.72 18.20
N THR A 140 -1.49 -6.01 17.93
CA THR A 140 -2.26 -7.14 18.48
C THR A 140 -2.39 -7.11 20.02
N PRO A 141 -1.32 -6.98 20.82
CA PRO A 141 -1.44 -6.92 22.29
C PRO A 141 -2.30 -5.76 22.81
N ILE A 142 -2.28 -4.59 22.13
CA ILE A 142 -3.10 -3.43 22.50
C ILE A 142 -4.60 -3.77 22.39
N ILE A 143 -4.96 -4.56 21.38
CA ILE A 143 -6.34 -4.97 21.08
C ILE A 143 -6.81 -6.08 22.01
N GLU A 144 -5.95 -7.06 22.34
CA GLU A 144 -6.30 -8.07 23.35
C GLU A 144 -6.51 -7.44 24.74
N GLU A 145 -5.70 -6.45 25.12
CA GLU A 145 -5.92 -5.68 26.35
C GLU A 145 -7.28 -4.95 26.33
N ALA A 146 -7.65 -4.34 25.20
CA ALA A 146 -8.93 -3.66 25.04
C ALA A 146 -10.12 -4.63 25.17
N ARG A 147 -10.01 -5.86 24.67
CA ARG A 147 -11.04 -6.91 24.85
C ARG A 147 -11.20 -7.32 26.30
N LEU A 148 -10.09 -7.49 27.04
CA LEU A 148 -10.14 -7.79 28.47
C LEU A 148 -10.80 -6.65 29.27
N GLN A 149 -10.51 -5.40 28.93
CA GLN A 149 -11.14 -4.22 29.54
C GLN A 149 -12.64 -4.12 29.23
N ARG A 150 -13.04 -4.34 27.95
CA ARG A 150 -14.45 -4.45 27.54
C ARG A 150 -15.17 -5.53 28.35
N GLN A 151 -14.61 -6.73 28.46
CA GLN A 151 -15.24 -7.85 29.15
C GLN A 151 -15.48 -7.53 30.63
N ALA A 152 -14.52 -6.90 31.31
CA ALA A 152 -14.67 -6.45 32.69
C ALA A 152 -15.80 -5.41 32.88
N ILE A 153 -16.00 -4.51 31.91
CA ILE A 153 -17.12 -3.55 31.90
C ILE A 153 -18.45 -4.28 31.71
N VAL A 154 -18.54 -5.19 30.73
CA VAL A 154 -19.74 -5.97 30.45
C VAL A 154 -20.15 -6.82 31.66
N ASP A 155 -19.20 -7.42 32.36
CA ASP A 155 -19.48 -8.20 33.58
C ASP A 155 -19.88 -7.32 34.76
N SER A 156 -19.27 -6.13 34.92
CA SER A 156 -19.67 -5.14 35.93
C SER A 156 -21.09 -4.62 35.70
N MET A 157 -21.47 -4.40 34.42
CA MET A 157 -22.83 -4.03 34.03
C MET A 157 -23.83 -5.17 34.29
N ARG A 158 -23.48 -6.41 33.94
CA ARG A 158 -24.33 -7.61 34.19
C ARG A 158 -24.51 -7.89 35.67
N ALA A 159 -23.51 -7.63 36.50
CA ALA A 159 -23.58 -7.72 37.96
C ALA A 159 -24.40 -6.57 38.59
N GLY A 160 -24.82 -5.57 37.81
CA GLY A 160 -25.55 -4.40 38.31
C GLY A 160 -24.69 -3.42 39.12
N VAL A 161 -23.36 -3.50 39.00
CA VAL A 161 -22.40 -2.60 39.66
C VAL A 161 -22.37 -1.23 38.99
N ILE A 162 -22.49 -1.22 37.65
CA ILE A 162 -22.61 -0.02 36.82
C ILE A 162 -23.85 -0.08 35.93
N THR A 163 -24.38 1.07 35.55
CA THR A 163 -25.47 1.16 34.57
C THR A 163 -24.96 1.00 33.13
N HIS A 164 -25.87 0.67 32.21
CA HIS A 164 -25.58 0.64 30.77
C HIS A 164 -24.98 1.95 30.23
N ARG A 165 -25.35 3.11 30.80
CA ARG A 165 -24.81 4.41 30.36
C ARG A 165 -23.36 4.61 30.81
N GLU A 166 -23.03 4.18 32.02
CA GLU A 166 -21.66 4.20 32.54
C GLU A 166 -20.79 3.22 31.74
N ALA A 167 -21.26 1.98 31.55
CA ALA A 167 -20.58 0.98 30.71
C ALA A 167 -20.26 1.50 29.30
N PHE A 168 -21.22 2.14 28.63
CA PHE A 168 -20.98 2.75 27.32
C PHE A 168 -19.92 3.87 27.36
N THR A 169 -19.95 4.72 28.40
CA THR A 169 -18.99 5.82 28.57
C THR A 169 -17.58 5.31 28.83
N GLU A 170 -17.44 4.27 29.66
CA GLU A 170 -16.16 3.62 29.95
C GLU A 170 -15.58 2.94 28.71
N MET A 171 -16.39 2.20 27.93
CA MET A 171 -15.94 1.61 26.66
C MET A 171 -15.45 2.67 25.66
N MET A 172 -16.19 3.76 25.46
CA MET A 172 -15.77 4.83 24.55
C MET A 172 -14.46 5.49 25.00
N SER A 173 -14.22 5.59 26.31
CA SER A 173 -12.96 6.07 26.87
C SER A 173 -11.79 5.12 26.58
N ILE A 174 -12.02 3.80 26.68
CA ILE A 174 -11.02 2.79 26.32
C ILE A 174 -10.71 2.85 24.83
N PHE A 175 -11.73 2.83 23.95
CA PHE A 175 -11.49 2.84 22.51
C PHE A 175 -10.71 4.08 22.09
N LYS A 176 -11.09 5.27 22.57
CA LYS A 176 -10.32 6.50 22.31
C LYS A 176 -8.84 6.38 22.72
N ALA A 177 -8.56 5.89 23.93
CA ALA A 177 -7.19 5.71 24.40
C ALA A 177 -6.42 4.66 23.58
N LYS A 178 -7.08 3.60 23.12
CA LYS A 178 -6.49 2.54 22.30
C LYS A 178 -6.23 3.00 20.85
N HIS A 179 -7.10 3.84 20.27
CA HIS A 179 -6.83 4.54 19.01
C HIS A 179 -5.61 5.46 19.12
N GLU A 180 -5.49 6.24 20.20
CA GLU A 180 -4.33 7.10 20.44
C GLU A 180 -3.02 6.29 20.55
N LEU A 181 -3.02 5.17 21.28
CA LEU A 181 -1.87 4.26 21.39
C LEU A 181 -1.50 3.59 20.05
N ILE A 182 -2.49 3.16 19.26
CA ILE A 182 -2.23 2.50 17.97
C ILE A 182 -1.73 3.51 16.93
N LYS A 183 -2.20 4.78 16.98
CA LYS A 183 -1.63 5.85 16.17
C LYS A 183 -0.17 6.14 16.55
N GLU A 184 0.11 6.28 17.85
CA GLU A 184 1.48 6.47 18.33
C GLU A 184 2.40 5.32 17.90
N LEU A 185 1.93 4.07 17.98
CA LEU A 185 2.66 2.90 17.50
C LEU A 185 2.97 2.97 15.99
N ALA A 186 2.00 3.36 15.15
CA ALA A 186 2.20 3.50 13.71
C ALA A 186 3.27 4.57 13.38
N ASP A 187 3.26 5.68 14.12
CA ASP A 187 4.25 6.76 14.00
C ASP A 187 5.64 6.31 14.52
N GLN A 188 5.71 5.58 15.65
CA GLN A 188 6.95 5.02 16.21
C GLN A 188 7.62 3.98 15.30
N LEU A 189 6.83 3.14 14.62
CA LEU A 189 7.32 2.16 13.65
C LEU A 189 7.68 2.79 12.28
N GLY A 190 7.39 4.08 12.07
CA GLY A 190 7.62 4.73 10.78
C GLY A 190 6.77 4.15 9.64
N LEU A 191 5.63 3.52 9.94
CA LEU A 191 4.78 2.78 8.98
C LEU A 191 4.43 3.65 7.77
N ARG A 192 4.09 4.92 8.02
CA ARG A 192 3.79 5.93 7.00
C ARG A 192 4.94 6.12 6.02
N GLU A 193 6.16 6.27 6.54
CA GLU A 193 7.35 6.57 5.74
C GLU A 193 7.70 5.36 4.87
N ALA A 194 7.75 4.16 5.45
CA ALA A 194 8.01 2.92 4.71
C ALA A 194 6.99 2.68 3.59
N MET A 195 5.69 2.92 3.85
CA MET A 195 4.65 2.83 2.82
C MET A 195 4.78 3.91 1.75
N CYS A 196 5.22 5.12 2.10
CA CYS A 196 5.52 6.18 1.14
C CYS A 196 6.75 5.85 0.28
N GLU A 197 7.83 5.32 0.85
CA GLU A 197 9.03 4.88 0.11
C GLU A 197 8.67 3.78 -0.91
N CYS A 198 7.90 2.77 -0.51
CA CYS A 198 7.37 1.75 -1.43
C CYS A 198 6.55 2.37 -2.58
N LYS A 199 5.70 3.37 -2.27
CA LYS A 199 4.84 4.04 -3.24
C LYS A 199 5.62 4.92 -4.21
N ILE A 200 6.62 5.68 -3.74
CA ILE A 200 7.53 6.48 -4.57
C ILE A 200 8.33 5.56 -5.50
N THR A 201 8.92 4.49 -4.95
CA THR A 201 9.69 3.50 -5.72
C THR A 201 8.85 2.85 -6.84
N MET A 202 7.58 2.54 -6.56
CA MET A 202 6.63 2.06 -7.58
C MET A 202 6.43 3.08 -8.71
N PHE A 203 6.23 4.35 -8.39
CA PHE A 203 6.05 5.41 -9.40
C PHE A 203 7.34 5.70 -10.20
N ASP A 204 8.50 5.71 -9.56
CA ASP A 204 9.80 5.86 -10.23
C ASP A 204 10.06 4.69 -11.21
N ASN A 205 9.76 3.46 -10.80
CA ASN A 205 9.86 2.29 -11.66
C ASN A 205 8.87 2.32 -12.84
N ILE A 206 7.64 2.81 -12.63
CA ILE A 206 6.70 3.04 -13.74
C ILE A 206 7.27 4.10 -14.68
N ALA A 207 7.74 5.24 -14.17
CA ALA A 207 8.29 6.32 -15.00
C ALA A 207 9.52 5.88 -15.82
N ALA A 208 10.31 4.93 -15.32
CA ALA A 208 11.51 4.40 -15.97
C ALA A 208 11.25 3.50 -17.19
N ILE A 209 10.03 2.95 -17.35
CA ILE A 209 9.65 2.10 -18.49
C ILE A 209 8.88 2.83 -19.60
N LEU A 210 8.59 4.13 -19.41
CA LEU A 210 7.84 4.95 -20.35
C LEU A 210 8.74 5.60 -21.41
N ASP A 211 8.19 5.80 -22.61
CA ASP A 211 8.82 6.65 -23.62
C ASP A 211 8.67 8.15 -23.29
N GLU A 212 9.30 9.04 -24.06
CA GLU A 212 9.28 10.49 -23.83
C GLU A 212 7.86 11.11 -23.87
N THR A 213 6.96 10.58 -24.70
CA THR A 213 5.57 11.06 -24.84
C THR A 213 4.72 10.60 -23.66
N GLN A 214 4.82 9.32 -23.33
CA GLN A 214 4.17 8.72 -22.17
C GLN A 214 4.65 9.37 -20.87
N LYS A 215 5.96 9.63 -20.75
CA LYS A 215 6.54 10.29 -19.58
C LYS A 215 6.01 11.72 -19.41
N ALA A 216 5.78 12.47 -20.48
CA ALA A 216 5.16 13.79 -20.37
C ALA A 216 3.73 13.73 -19.78
N ILE A 217 2.93 12.74 -20.19
CA ILE A 217 1.59 12.49 -19.63
C ILE A 217 1.67 12.07 -18.16
N PHE A 218 2.60 11.17 -17.83
CA PHE A 218 2.87 10.73 -16.47
C PHE A 218 3.27 11.90 -15.56
N ASP A 219 4.23 12.73 -15.98
CA ASP A 219 4.74 13.84 -15.19
C ASP A 219 3.65 14.92 -14.97
N GLU A 220 2.80 15.19 -15.97
CA GLU A 220 1.65 16.10 -15.82
C GLU A 220 0.59 15.54 -14.86
N TRP A 221 0.37 14.23 -14.85
CA TRP A 221 -0.52 13.56 -13.90
C TRP A 221 0.08 13.54 -12.49
N TYR A 222 1.38 13.23 -12.37
CA TYR A 222 2.11 13.10 -11.11
C TYR A 222 2.17 14.44 -10.36
N ALA A 223 2.43 15.53 -11.08
CA ALA A 223 2.44 16.89 -10.52
C ALA A 223 1.07 17.37 -9.99
N LYS A 224 -0.03 16.67 -10.31
CA LYS A 224 -1.37 16.95 -9.76
C LYS A 224 -1.72 16.08 -8.55
N GLN A 225 -0.89 15.09 -8.21
CA GLN A 225 -1.12 14.26 -7.03
C GLN A 225 -0.81 15.06 -5.77
N TRP A 226 -1.67 14.90 -4.77
CA TRP A 226 -1.55 15.53 -3.46
C TRP A 226 -1.52 14.43 -2.40
N GLY A 227 -0.86 14.70 -1.28
CA GLY A 227 -0.95 13.88 -0.08
C GLY A 227 0.40 13.49 0.51
N PRO A 228 0.38 12.68 1.59
CA PRO A 228 1.53 12.35 2.43
C PRO A 228 2.85 12.02 1.72
N CYS A 229 2.77 11.27 0.62
CA CYS A 229 3.93 10.74 -0.09
C CYS A 229 4.33 11.54 -1.34
N PHE A 230 3.53 12.54 -1.74
CA PHE A 230 3.71 13.27 -3.00
C PHE A 230 4.10 14.73 -2.79
N THR A 231 3.66 15.33 -1.70
CA THR A 231 4.12 16.66 -1.27
C THR A 231 5.14 16.50 -0.15
N PRO A 232 6.39 16.98 -0.29
CA PRO A 232 7.19 17.23 0.90
C PRO A 232 6.39 18.18 1.79
N ALA A 233 6.35 17.92 3.10
CA ALA A 233 5.67 18.80 4.04
C ALA A 233 6.16 20.24 3.80
N PRO A 234 5.26 21.24 3.71
CA PRO A 234 5.70 22.62 3.52
C PRO A 234 6.68 22.96 4.64
N ALA A 235 7.92 23.30 4.28
CA ALA A 235 8.98 23.54 5.24
C ALA A 235 8.48 24.53 6.28
N ASP A 236 8.56 24.16 7.55
CA ASP A 236 7.84 24.85 8.62
C ASP A 236 8.38 26.28 8.81
N THR A 237 7.73 27.26 8.17
CA THR A 237 8.13 28.67 8.21
C THR A 237 7.64 29.35 9.50
N THR A 238 7.75 28.68 10.64
CA THR A 238 7.39 29.21 11.96
C THR A 238 8.56 29.23 12.95
N SER A 239 9.62 29.96 12.59
CA SER A 239 10.58 30.48 13.57
C SER A 239 10.76 32.00 13.41
N ASN A 240 9.91 32.76 14.10
CA ASN A 240 10.07 34.18 14.42
C ASN A 240 10.20 34.32 15.95
#